data_AF-A0A914LGJ5-F1
#
_entry.id   AF-A0A914LGJ5-F1
#
_cell.length_a   1.000
_cell.length_b   1.000
_cell.length_c   1.000
_cell.angle_alpha   90.00
_cell.angle_beta   90.00
_cell.angle_gamma   90.00
#
_symmetry.space_group_name_H-M   'P 1'
#
loop_
_entity.id
_entity.type
_entity.pdbx_description
1 polymer ?
#
loop_
_entity_poly.entity_id
_entity_poly.type
_entity_poly.pdbx_seq_one_letter_code
_entity_poly.pdbx_strand_id
1 'polypeptide(L)'
;MSSSLSNSTQLTTTLLPPEILFFGYFMGVIEIITHPIIICISLINLSILITSNILHPNLWLLLIFQSSIISTFEIQRWTMVLLKFTGGNIFRPGDQILQDISLFTNMARNIIGHILLIERMLANFMIRY
;
A
#
# COMPACT_ATOMS: atom_id res chain seq x y z
N MET A 1 -46.63 2.74 -10.82
CA MET A 1 -45.88 4.01 -10.81
C MET A 1 -44.54 3.76 -10.15
N SER A 2 -43.53 3.57 -10.99
CA SER A 2 -42.13 3.42 -10.63
C SER A 2 -41.47 4.77 -10.38
N SER A 3 -40.31 4.71 -9.72
CA SER A 3 -39.21 5.67 -9.62
C SER A 3 -39.36 6.89 -8.69
N SER A 4 -38.77 6.78 -7.50
CA SER A 4 -37.73 7.71 -7.05
C SER A 4 -36.98 7.15 -5.84
N LEU A 5 -36.20 6.09 -6.05
CA LEU A 5 -35.23 5.57 -5.08
C LEU A 5 -33.83 5.98 -5.56
N SER A 6 -33.58 7.28 -5.60
CA SER A 6 -32.32 7.83 -6.10
C SER A 6 -32.04 9.19 -5.48
N ASN A 7 -31.79 9.27 -4.17
CA ASN A 7 -31.31 10.50 -3.53
C ASN A 7 -30.49 10.28 -2.25
N SER A 8 -30.00 9.07 -1.97
CA SER A 8 -29.27 8.78 -0.72
C SER A 8 -27.75 8.94 -0.82
N THR A 9 -27.18 9.13 -2.01
CA THR A 9 -25.71 9.19 -2.20
C THR A 9 -25.13 10.59 -2.33
N GLN A 10 -25.96 11.64 -2.46
CA GLN A 10 -25.50 13.03 -2.56
C GLN A 10 -25.57 13.82 -1.24
N LEU A 11 -26.14 13.24 -0.17
CA LEU A 11 -26.44 13.99 1.05
C LEU A 11 -25.31 14.05 2.10
N THR A 12 -24.18 13.37 1.87
CA THR A 12 -23.12 13.22 2.89
C THR A 12 -21.96 14.19 2.75
N THR A 13 -21.78 14.86 1.60
CA THR A 13 -20.71 15.86 1.42
C THR A 13 -21.09 17.25 1.92
N THR A 14 -22.37 17.52 2.18
CA THR A 14 -22.89 18.85 2.56
C THR A 14 -22.81 19.16 4.07
N LEU A 15 -22.34 18.22 4.90
CA LEU A 15 -22.31 18.34 6.37
C LEU A 15 -20.93 18.21 7.02
N LEU A 16 -19.86 18.08 6.23
CA LEU A 16 -18.49 18.02 6.78
C LEU A 16 -17.99 19.44 7.09
N PRO A 17 -17.46 19.70 8.29
CA PRO A 17 -16.79 20.96 8.60
C PRO A 17 -15.70 21.27 7.58
N PRO A 18 -15.54 22.54 7.16
CA PRO A 18 -14.55 22.93 6.15
C PRO A 18 -13.11 22.56 6.56
N GLU A 19 -12.84 22.49 7.86
CA GLU A 19 -11.57 22.04 8.43
C GLU A 19 -11.24 20.58 8.06
N ILE A 20 -12.24 19.69 8.10
CA ILE A 20 -12.07 18.27 7.77
C ILE A 20 -11.84 18.11 6.26
N LEU A 21 -12.54 18.91 5.45
CA LEU A 21 -12.32 18.93 4.00
C LEU A 21 -10.88 19.37 3.70
N PHE A 22 -10.44 20.50 4.26
CA PHE A 22 -9.09 21.02 4.05
C PHE A 22 -8.01 20.03 4.49
N PHE A 23 -8.18 19.42 5.68
CA PHE A 23 -7.27 18.41 6.19
C PHE A 23 -7.21 17.17 5.28
N GLY A 24 -8.36 16.69 4.80
CA GLY A 24 -8.43 15.55 3.87
C GLY A 24 -7.72 15.82 2.55
N TYR A 25 -7.90 17.01 1.96
CA TYR A 25 -7.17 17.44 0.77
C TYR A 25 -5.67 17.53 1.01
N PHE A 26 -5.26 18.14 2.13
CA PHE A 26 -3.85 18.28 2.48
C PHE A 26 -3.16 16.92 2.65
N MET A 27 -3.77 16.00 3.40
CA MET A 27 -3.25 14.64 3.58
C MET A 27 -3.21 13.88 2.25
N GLY A 28 -4.22 14.06 1.40
CA GLY A 28 -4.24 13.46 0.06
C GLY A 28 -3.11 13.96 -0.85
N VAL A 29 -2.77 15.26 -0.79
CA VAL A 29 -1.63 15.82 -1.52
C VAL A 29 -0.31 15.24 -1.02
N ILE A 30 -0.15 15.10 0.30
CA ILE A 30 1.02 14.43 0.88
C ILE A 30 1.12 12.99 0.36
N GLU A 31 0.03 12.21 0.42
CA GLU A 31 0.01 10.83 -0.07
C GLU A 31 0.41 10.74 -1.56
N ILE A 32 -0.07 11.65 -2.41
CA ILE A 32 0.30 11.70 -3.84
C ILE A 32 1.80 11.91 -4.05
N ILE A 33 2.46 12.68 -3.18
CA ILE A 33 3.89 12.96 -3.28
C ILE A 33 4.72 11.83 -2.67
N THR A 34 4.30 11.29 -1.53
CA THR A 34 5.09 10.29 -0.78
C THR A 34 5.11 8.93 -1.46
N HIS A 35 3.97 8.46 -1.99
CA HIS A 35 3.89 7.11 -2.57
C HIS A 35 4.85 6.90 -3.77
N PRO A 36 4.96 7.82 -4.75
CA PRO A 36 5.95 7.71 -5.82
C PRO A 36 7.39 7.61 -5.32
N ILE A 37 7.75 8.35 -4.27
CA ILE A 37 9.10 8.31 -3.68
C ILE A 37 9.38 6.92 -3.10
N ILE A 38 8.42 6.33 -2.37
CA ILE A 38 8.56 5.00 -1.79
C ILE A 38 8.63 3.93 -2.89
N ILE A 39 7.84 4.06 -3.97
CA ILE A 39 7.91 3.18 -5.14
C ILE A 39 9.32 3.22 -5.75
N CYS A 40 9.88 4.40 -5.96
CA CYS A 40 11.25 4.56 -6.48
C CYS A 40 12.28 3.86 -5.59
N ILE A 41 12.22 4.05 -4.27
CA ILE A 41 13.12 3.39 -3.32
C ILE A 41 12.96 1.87 -3.38
N SER A 42 11.72 1.36 -3.46
CA SER A 42 11.46 -0.08 -3.57
C SER A 42 12.03 -0.68 -4.85
N LEU A 43 11.89 0.02 -5.98
CA LEU A 43 12.44 -0.43 -7.27
C LEU A 43 13.97 -0.39 -7.29
N ILE A 44 14.58 0.62 -6.69
CA ILE A 44 16.05 0.68 -6.51
C ILE A 44 16.51 -0.50 -5.66
N ASN A 45 15.85 -0.77 -4.54
CA ASN A 45 16.17 -1.93 -3.69
C ASN A 45 16.03 -3.25 -4.44
N LEU A 46 14.98 -3.41 -5.25
CA LEU A 46 14.79 -4.59 -6.08
C LEU A 46 15.91 -4.74 -7.11
N SER A 47 16.33 -3.65 -7.76
CA SER A 47 17.43 -3.62 -8.72
C SER A 47 18.77 -4.01 -8.07
N ILE A 48 19.06 -3.46 -6.88
CA ILE A 48 20.24 -3.81 -6.10
C ILE A 48 20.21 -5.30 -5.73
N LEU A 49 19.07 -5.81 -5.24
CA LEU A 49 18.92 -7.22 -4.89
C LEU A 49 19.18 -8.13 -6.09
N ILE A 50 18.59 -7.84 -7.25
CA ILE A 50 18.78 -8.65 -8.47
C ILE A 50 20.24 -8.64 -8.95
N THR A 51 20.93 -7.50 -8.83
CA THR A 51 22.32 -7.36 -9.27
C THR A 51 23.33 -7.89 -8.24
N SER A 52 22.97 -7.92 -6.95
CA SER A 52 23.82 -8.41 -5.88
C SER A 52 23.68 -9.93 -5.71
N ASN A 53 24.74 -10.67 -6.00
CA ASN A 53 24.79 -12.13 -5.85
C ASN A 53 25.34 -12.58 -4.47
N ILE A 54 25.32 -11.69 -3.47
CA ILE A 54 26.08 -11.84 -2.22
C ILE A 54 25.26 -12.54 -1.13
N LEU A 55 23.93 -12.63 -1.28
CA LEU A 55 23.05 -13.21 -0.26
C LEU A 55 22.79 -14.70 -0.47
N HIS A 56 22.56 -15.42 0.64
CA HIS A 56 22.06 -16.78 0.62
C HIS A 56 20.76 -16.86 -0.20
N PRO A 57 20.59 -17.83 -1.11
CA PRO A 57 19.49 -17.86 -2.08
C PRO A 57 18.09 -17.78 -1.45
N ASN A 58 17.91 -18.35 -0.24
CA ASN A 58 16.64 -18.28 0.48
C ASN A 58 16.31 -16.86 0.98
N LEU A 59 17.30 -16.17 1.59
CA LEU A 59 17.14 -14.81 2.10
C LEU A 59 16.96 -13.80 0.95
N TRP A 60 17.69 -14.01 -0.15
CA TRP A 60 17.59 -13.21 -1.36
C TRP A 60 16.17 -13.23 -1.94
N LEU A 61 15.60 -14.44 -2.10
CA LEU A 61 14.25 -14.62 -2.61
C LEU A 61 13.19 -13.97 -1.71
N LEU A 62 13.36 -14.08 -0.38
CA LEU A 62 12.48 -13.45 0.60
C LEU A 62 12.49 -11.92 0.50
N LEU A 63 13.67 -11.31 0.36
CA LEU A 63 13.81 -9.86 0.21
C LEU A 63 13.26 -9.34 -1.12
N ILE A 64 13.42 -10.11 -2.21
CA ILE A 64 12.80 -9.80 -3.50
C ILE A 64 11.27 -9.82 -3.37
N PHE A 65 10.72 -10.86 -2.76
CA PHE A 65 9.27 -10.98 -2.56
C PHE A 65 8.74 -9.85 -1.67
N GLN A 66 9.46 -9.50 -0.60
CA GLN A 66 9.13 -8.36 0.26
C GLN A 66 9.11 -7.04 -0.52
N SER A 67 10.16 -6.76 -1.30
CA SER A 67 10.27 -5.53 -2.08
C SER A 67 9.17 -5.45 -3.16
N SER A 68 8.85 -6.58 -3.80
CA SER A 68 7.76 -6.65 -4.78
C SER A 68 6.41 -6.32 -4.13
N ILE A 69 6.11 -6.87 -2.96
CA ILE A 69 4.84 -6.60 -2.25
C ILE A 69 4.73 -5.15 -1.81
N ILE A 70 5.83 -4.56 -1.31
CA ILE A 70 5.86 -3.14 -0.97
C ILE A 70 5.56 -2.30 -2.22
N SER A 71 6.24 -2.56 -3.34
CA SER A 71 5.98 -1.85 -4.59
C SER A 71 4.52 -1.97 -5.05
N THR A 72 3.93 -3.18 -5.02
CA THR A 72 2.53 -3.40 -5.40
C THR A 72 1.56 -2.65 -4.49
N PHE A 73 1.78 -2.69 -3.17
CA PHE A 73 0.96 -1.97 -2.19
C PHE A 73 0.98 -0.46 -2.44
N GLU A 74 2.17 0.11 -2.63
CA GLU A 74 2.35 1.55 -2.84
C GLU A 74 1.74 2.01 -4.17
N ILE A 75 1.88 1.24 -5.25
CA ILE A 75 1.24 1.52 -6.55
C ILE A 75 -0.28 1.53 -6.38
N GLN A 76 -0.84 0.51 -5.75
CA GLN A 76 -2.27 0.36 -5.55
C GLN A 76 -2.84 1.48 -4.67
N ARG A 77 -2.12 1.86 -3.61
CA ARG A 77 -2.48 2.99 -2.74
C ARG A 77 -2.45 4.30 -3.51
N TRP A 78 -1.40 4.55 -4.29
CA TRP A 78 -1.28 5.74 -5.13
C TRP A 78 -2.42 5.83 -6.17
N THR A 79 -2.75 4.72 -6.84
CA THR A 79 -3.89 4.66 -7.78
C THR A 79 -5.21 4.99 -7.08
N MET A 80 -5.44 4.48 -5.87
CA MET A 80 -6.65 4.78 -5.11
C MET A 80 -6.76 6.26 -4.76
N VAL A 81 -5.67 6.89 -4.33
CA VAL A 81 -5.64 8.33 -4.02
C VAL A 81 -5.88 9.14 -5.29
N LEU A 82 -5.23 8.80 -6.40
CA LEU A 82 -5.47 9.47 -7.69
C LEU A 82 -6.93 9.40 -8.13
N LEU A 83 -7.57 8.22 -8.05
CA LEU A 83 -8.98 8.06 -8.40
C LEU A 83 -9.92 8.91 -7.53
N LYS A 84 -9.58 9.07 -6.25
CA LYS A 84 -10.33 9.95 -5.34
C LYS A 84 -10.18 11.43 -5.71
N PHE A 85 -8.98 11.85 -6.13
CA PHE A 85 -8.73 13.22 -6.59
C PHE A 85 -9.39 13.52 -7.93
N THR A 86 -9.27 12.64 -8.92
CA THR A 86 -9.90 12.82 -10.25
C THR A 86 -11.43 12.75 -10.16
N GLY A 87 -11.96 11.95 -9.23
CA GLY A 87 -13.39 11.86 -8.95
C GLY A 87 -13.96 13.04 -8.14
N GLY A 88 -13.14 14.00 -7.72
CA GLY A 88 -13.58 15.19 -6.99
C GLY A 88 -14.15 14.92 -5.59
N ASN A 89 -14.07 13.70 -5.09
CA ASN A 89 -14.58 13.31 -3.78
C ASN A 89 -13.55 12.44 -3.03
N ILE A 90 -12.79 13.09 -2.15
CA ILE A 90 -11.72 12.46 -1.37
C ILE A 90 -12.25 11.42 -0.37
N PHE A 91 -13.50 11.58 0.08
CA PHE A 91 -14.13 10.69 1.04
C PHE A 91 -14.83 9.50 0.39
N ARG A 92 -14.81 9.40 -0.95
CA ARG A 92 -15.38 8.26 -1.64
C ARG A 92 -14.62 6.98 -1.24
N PRO A 93 -15.32 5.91 -0.82
CA PRO A 93 -14.67 4.63 -0.61
C PRO A 93 -13.98 4.18 -1.90
N GLY A 94 -12.77 3.64 -1.78
CA GLY A 94 -12.01 3.13 -2.93
C GLY A 94 -12.74 1.97 -3.61
N ASP A 95 -12.35 1.63 -4.83
CA ASP A 95 -12.95 0.48 -5.50
C ASP A 95 -12.73 -0.81 -4.70
N GLN A 96 -13.73 -1.70 -4.66
CA GLN A 96 -13.72 -2.88 -3.80
C GLN A 96 -12.55 -3.81 -4.13
N ILE A 97 -12.27 -3.98 -5.43
CA ILE A 97 -11.12 -4.75 -5.92
C ILE A 97 -9.80 -4.18 -5.38
N LEU A 98 -9.65 -2.85 -5.38
CA LEU A 98 -8.45 -2.21 -4.85
C LEU A 98 -8.35 -2.39 -3.33
N GLN A 99 -9.47 -2.34 -2.60
CA GLN A 99 -9.46 -2.60 -1.15
C GLN A 99 -9.05 -4.04 -0.81
N ASP A 100 -9.55 -5.02 -1.56
CA ASP A 100 -9.20 -6.43 -1.36
C ASP A 100 -7.71 -6.69 -1.64
N ILE A 101 -7.16 -6.09 -2.71
CA ILE A 101 -5.72 -6.14 -3.00
C ILE A 101 -4.92 -5.50 -1.86
N SER A 102 -5.41 -4.41 -1.27
CA SER A 102 -4.75 -3.75 -0.13
C SER A 102 -4.69 -4.63 1.10
N LEU A 103 -5.77 -5.33 1.41
CA LEU A 103 -5.83 -6.27 2.53
C LEU A 103 -4.87 -7.44 2.30
N PHE A 104 -4.87 -8.01 1.10
CA PHE A 104 -3.99 -9.12 0.74
C PHE A 104 -2.51 -8.72 0.83
N THR A 105 -2.12 -7.61 0.21
CA THR A 105 -0.73 -7.12 0.23
C THR A 105 -0.26 -6.78 1.64
N ASN A 106 -1.13 -6.20 2.48
CA ASN A 106 -0.80 -5.91 3.87
C ASN A 106 -0.64 -7.18 4.72
N MET A 107 -1.52 -8.18 4.53
CA MET A 107 -1.38 -9.49 5.16
C MET A 107 -0.07 -10.17 4.73
N ALA A 108 0.22 -10.17 3.43
CA ALA A 108 1.43 -10.77 2.88
C ALA A 108 2.70 -10.09 3.45
N ARG A 109 2.72 -8.75 3.54
CA ARG A 109 3.80 -7.98 4.15
C ARG A 109 4.06 -8.39 5.61
N ASN A 110 3.00 -8.55 6.40
CA ASN A 110 3.13 -8.95 7.80
C ASN A 110 3.69 -10.39 7.93
N ILE A 111 3.17 -11.33 7.13
CA ILE A 111 3.65 -12.72 7.15
C ILE A 111 5.14 -12.79 6.78
N ILE A 112 5.58 -12.09 5.73
CA ILE A 112 6.98 -12.06 5.31
C ILE A 112 7.89 -11.48 6.40
N GLY A 113 7.44 -10.42 7.07
CA GLY A 113 8.17 -9.85 8.21
C GLY A 113 8.40 -10.87 9.32
N HIS A 114 7.40 -11.69 9.63
CA HIS A 114 7.54 -12.78 10.60
C HIS A 114 8.47 -13.90 10.10
N ILE A 115 8.36 -14.30 8.83
CA ILE A 115 9.23 -15.33 8.24
C ILE A 115 10.70 -14.90 8.30
N LEU A 116 11.02 -13.66 7.95
CA LEU A 116 12.38 -13.10 8.04
C LEU A 116 12.92 -13.11 9.48
N LEU A 117 12.07 -12.79 10.46
CA LEU A 117 12.45 -12.82 11.86
C LEU A 117 12.77 -14.25 12.31
N ILE A 118 11.94 -15.22 11.93
CA ILE A 118 12.15 -16.64 12.23
C ILE A 118 13.43 -17.16 11.57
N GLU A 119 13.65 -16.84 10.29
CA GLU A 119 14.88 -17.24 9.57
C GLU A 119 16.13 -16.69 10.27
N ARG A 120 16.12 -15.41 10.65
CA ARG A 120 17.23 -14.78 11.40
C ARG A 120 17.43 -15.40 12.77
N MET A 121 16.36 -15.78 13.47
CA MET A 121 16.46 -16.50 14.74
C MET A 121 17.12 -17.87 14.55
N LEU A 122 16.67 -18.66 13.58
CA LEU A 122 17.23 -19.98 13.29
C LEU A 122 18.71 -19.90 12.91
N ALA A 123 19.09 -18.94 12.08
CA ALA A 123 20.50 -18.71 11.71
C ALA A 123 21.37 -18.40 12.95
N ASN A 124 20.89 -17.56 13.87
CA ASN A 124 21.60 -17.26 15.11
C ASN A 124 21.72 -18.47 16.04
N PHE A 125 20.74 -19.37 16.06
CA PHE A 125 20.81 -20.59 16.87
C PHE A 125 21.75 -21.65 16.26
N MET A 126 21.78 -21.79 14.93
CA MET A 126 22.66 -22.77 14.26
C MET A 126 24.15 -22.39 14.32
N ILE A 127 24.49 -21.10 14.33
CA ILE A 127 25.91 -20.66 14.42
C ILE A 127 26.53 -20.93 15.81
N ARG A 128 25.71 -21.24 16.82
CA ARG A 128 26.15 -21.48 18.21
C ARG A 128 26.31 -22.95 18.61
N TYR A 129 26.16 -23.90 17.69
CA TYR A 129 26.49 -25.31 17.89
C TYR A 129 27.66 -25.74 17.01
#